data_AF-A0A1Z2KXR1-F1
#
_entry.id   AF-A0A1Z2KXR1-F1
#
_cell.length_a   1.000
_cell.length_b   1.000
_cell.length_c   1.000
_cell.angle_alpha   90.00
_cell.angle_beta   90.00
_cell.angle_gamma   90.00
#
_symmetry.space_group_name_H-M   'P 1'
#
loop_
_entity.id
_entity.type
_entity.pdbx_description
1 polymer ?
#
loop_
_entity_poly.entity_id
_entity_poly.type
_entity_poly.pdbx_seq_one_letter_code
_entity_poly.pdbx_strand_id
1 'polypeptide(L)' 'MRASKITNDLNAKESPVEVSANARHHSPGYTMERYGKRRPDAAKALAGRSAGRIGLARLAA' A
#
# COMPACT_ATOMS: atom_id res chain seq x y z
N MET A 1 10.41 -9.05 6.46
CA MET A 1 10.56 -9.27 5.00
C MET A 1 10.82 -7.94 4.29
N ARG A 2 11.78 -7.90 3.35
CA ARG A 2 12.16 -6.69 2.59
C ARG A 2 11.00 -6.08 1.79
N ALA A 3 10.14 -6.93 1.23
CA ALA A 3 8.93 -6.54 0.50
C ALA A 3 7.92 -5.74 1.36
N SER A 4 7.72 -6.14 2.61
CA SER A 4 6.81 -5.45 3.53
C SER A 4 7.31 -4.05 3.88
N LYS A 5 8.62 -3.90 4.09
CA LYS A 5 9.25 -2.60 4.34
C LYS A 5 9.03 -1.64 3.16
N ILE A 6 9.38 -2.06 1.94
CA ILE A 6 9.18 -1.26 0.72
C ILE A 6 7.71 -0.82 0.56
N THR A 7 6.77 -1.72 0.87
CA THR A 7 5.34 -1.40 0.79
C THR A 7 4.93 -0.37 1.84
N ASN A 8 5.46 -0.48 3.06
CA ASN A 8 5.17 0.48 4.14
C ASN A 8 5.77 1.85 3.86
N ASP A 9 7.01 1.90 3.36
CA ASP A 9 7.71 3.13 2.98
C ASP A 9 6.92 3.86 1.86
N LEU A 10 6.46 3.14 0.83
CA LEU A 10 5.57 3.70 -0.20
C LEU A 10 4.19 4.14 0.35
N ASN A 11 3.64 3.43 1.32
CA ASN A 11 2.37 3.82 1.97
C ASN A 11 2.53 5.05 2.87
N ALA A 12 3.70 5.23 3.48
CA ALA A 12 4.09 6.41 4.24
C ALA A 12 4.31 7.65 3.34
N LYS A 13 4.10 7.51 2.02
CA LYS A 13 4.32 8.54 0.99
C LYS A 13 5.78 8.96 0.89
N GLU A 14 6.71 8.09 1.24
CA GLU A 14 8.14 8.32 0.98
C GLU A 14 8.41 8.41 -0.54
N SER A 15 9.48 9.10 -0.90
CA SER A 15 9.85 9.30 -2.30
C SER A 15 10.13 7.94 -2.96
N PRO A 16 9.44 7.59 -4.07
CA PRO A 16 9.70 6.34 -4.76
C PRO A 16 11.16 6.19 -5.20
N VAL A 17 11.86 7.29 -5.42
CA VAL A 17 13.30 7.29 -5.75
C VAL A 17 14.13 6.80 -4.56
N GLU A 18 13.85 7.31 -3.36
CA GLU A 18 14.54 6.94 -2.12
C GLU A 18 14.24 5.51 -1.73
N VAL A 19 12.96 5.11 -1.81
CA VAL A 19 12.54 3.73 -1.54
C VAL A 19 13.23 2.76 -2.50
N SER A 20 13.38 3.15 -3.77
CA SER A 20 14.07 2.33 -4.77
C SER A 20 15.57 2.24 -4.53
N ALA A 21 16.21 3.32 -4.13
CA ALA A 21 17.62 3.33 -3.76
C ALA A 21 17.88 2.46 -2.51
N ASN A 22 17.04 2.59 -1.47
CA ASN A 22 17.07 1.76 -0.26
C ASN A 22 16.82 0.27 -0.60
N ALA A 23 15.91 0.02 -1.53
CA ALA A 23 15.61 -1.30 -2.05
C ALA A 23 16.67 -1.80 -3.07
N ARG A 24 17.66 -0.99 -3.44
CA ARG A 24 18.68 -1.29 -4.47
C ARG A 24 18.06 -1.72 -5.80
N HIS A 25 16.92 -1.14 -6.15
CA HIS A 25 16.25 -1.37 -7.41
C HIS A 25 16.82 -0.46 -8.49
N HIS A 26 17.00 -1.03 -9.68
CA HIS A 26 17.60 -0.34 -10.83
C HIS A 26 16.75 0.85 -11.32
N SER A 27 15.45 0.87 -11.03
CA SER A 27 14.56 1.96 -11.45
C SER A 27 13.47 2.23 -10.40
N PRO A 28 13.16 3.52 -10.14
CA PRO A 28 11.97 3.92 -9.39
C PRO A 28 10.67 3.36 -9.96
N GLY A 29 10.61 3.19 -11.28
CA GLY A 29 9.46 2.59 -11.95
C GLY A 29 9.25 1.12 -11.54
N TYR A 30 10.33 0.34 -11.41
CA TYR A 30 10.24 -1.06 -10.99
C TYR A 30 9.66 -1.19 -9.58
N THR A 31 10.06 -0.31 -8.66
CA THR A 31 9.53 -0.29 -7.29
C THR A 31 8.06 0.10 -7.26
N MET A 32 7.66 1.13 -8.01
CA MET A 32 6.25 1.52 -8.08
C MET A 32 5.37 0.49 -8.79
N GLU A 33 5.88 -0.18 -9.82
CA GLU A 33 5.12 -1.23 -10.52
C GLU A 33 4.88 -2.45 -9.63
N ARG A 34 5.92 -2.88 -8.89
CA ARG A 34 5.87 -4.09 -8.06
C ARG A 34 5.20 -3.85 -6.71
N TYR A 35 5.40 -2.68 -6.11
CA TYR A 35 4.96 -2.39 -4.74
C TYR A 35 3.95 -1.23 -4.64
N GLY A 36 3.88 -0.34 -5.63
CA GLY A 36 2.89 0.75 -5.70
C GLY A 36 1.50 0.32 -6.15
N LYS A 37 1.34 -0.88 -6.73
CA LYS A 37 0.05 -1.47 -7.15
C LYS A 37 -0.95 -1.72 -6.00
N ARG A 38 -0.53 -1.64 -4.74
CA ARG A 38 -1.42 -1.87 -3.58
C ARG A 38 -2.31 -0.69 -3.22
N ARG A 39 -2.30 0.46 -3.90
CA ARG A 39 -3.25 1.56 -3.59
C ARG A 39 -4.73 1.14 -3.60
N PRO A 40 -5.26 0.41 -4.60
CA PRO A 40 -6.64 -0.10 -4.54
C PRO A 40 -6.85 -1.17 -3.46
N ASP A 41 -5.87 -2.04 -3.22
CA ASP A 41 -6.00 -3.12 -2.21
C ASP A 41 -5.82 -2.61 -0.77
N ALA A 42 -5.05 -1.54 -0.57
CA ALA A 42 -4.94 -0.82 0.69
C ALA A 42 -6.22 -0.04 0.99
N ALA A 43 -6.89 0.52 -0.04
CA ALA A 43 -8.24 1.06 0.11
C ALA A 43 -9.25 -0.03 0.49
N LYS A 44 -9.18 -1.22 -0.13
CA LYS A 44 -10.00 -2.38 0.27
C LYS A 44 -9.67 -2.89 1.67
N ALA A 45 -8.40 -2.94 2.06
CA ALA A 45 -7.97 -3.34 3.40
C ALA A 45 -8.39 -2.31 4.46
N LEU A 46 -8.34 -1.00 4.13
CA LEU A 46 -8.86 0.07 4.97
C LEU A 46 -10.39 0.01 5.05
N ALA A 47 -11.09 -0.30 3.95
CA ALA A 47 -12.53 -0.49 3.93
C ALA A 47 -12.95 -1.72 4.76
N GLY A 48 -12.26 -2.86 4.63
CA GLY A 48 -12.50 -4.05 5.46
C GLY A 48 -12.21 -3.81 6.94
N ARG A 49 -11.16 -3.03 7.25
CA ARG A 49 -10.81 -2.64 8.63
C ARG A 49 -11.72 -1.53 9.20
N SER A 50 -12.38 -0.76 8.34
CA SER A 50 -13.37 0.26 8.73
C SER A 50 -14.78 -0.29 8.80
N ALA A 51 -15.13 -1.34 8.04
CA ALA A 51 -16.44 -1.99 8.08
C ALA A 51 -16.75 -2.63 9.45
N GLY A 52 -15.72 -3.03 10.20
CA GLY A 52 -15.88 -3.49 11.59
C GLY A 52 -16.11 -2.36 12.60
N ARG A 53 -15.87 -1.09 12.22
CA ARG A 53 -15.97 0.08 13.12
C ARG A 53 -17.08 1.05 12.74
N ILE A 54 -17.43 1.13 11.47
CA ILE A 54 -18.57 1.88 10.95
C ILE A 54 -19.66 0.83 10.79
N GLY A 55 -20.65 0.81 11.69
CA GLY A 55 -21.73 -0.18 11.74
C GLY A 55 -22.63 -0.17 10.50
N LEU A 56 -22.08 -0.57 9.36
CA LEU A 56 -22.71 -0.66 8.05
C LEU A 56 -23.29 -2.06 7.82
N ALA A 57 -23.70 -2.73 8.91
CA ALA A 57 -24.36 -4.04 8.85
C ALA A 57 -25.86 -3.93 8.49
N ARG A 58 -26.42 -2.72 8.34
CA ARG A 58 -27.86 -2.49 8.23
C ARG A 58 -28.35 -1.94 6.87
N LEU A 59 -27.48 -1.84 5.86
CA LEU A 59 -27.81 -1.21 4.57
C LEU A 59 -27.80 -2.16 3.36
N ALA A 60 -27.70 -3.47 3.58
CA ALA A 60 -27.91 -4.48 2.55
C ALA A 60 -29.08 -5.39 2.98
N ALA A 61 -30.30 -4.88 2.81
CA ALA A 61 -31.53 -5.67 2.77
C ALA A 61 -31.95 -5.84 1.31
#